data_AF-A0A6J1MPT8-F1
#
_entry.id   AF-A0A6J1MPT8-F1
#
_cell.length_a   1.000
_cell.length_b   1.000
_cell.length_c   1.000
_cell.angle_alpha   90.00
_cell.angle_beta   90.00
_cell.angle_gamma   90.00
#
_symmetry.space_group_name_H-M   'P 1'
#
loop_
_entity.id
_entity.type
_entity.pdbx_description
1 polymer ?
#
loop_
_entity_poly.entity_id
_entity_poly.type
_entity_poly.pdbx_seq_one_letter_code
_entity_poly.pdbx_strand_id
1 'polypeptide(L)'
;MTTLLRKMWKNHSKHKKLCEEWALAECEGEGWWREAKEGRGCTEVRYAGAAPVERAASAPATALAVRSALHTAKTLNKKLQRVNLDISAKGILVNDAESQENVLSVSIYRISYCSADAANARVFAVVEGKSLSGEENHVVHVFVCARRKQARALALSLAHAFNDAYQTWQANEAASFKSGGERLVTPWVHFPDESDEETENEQWNTPAPLVTFA
;
A
#
# COMPACT_ATOMS: atom_id res chain seq x y z
N MET A 1 0.47 -23.70 -46.73
CA MET A 1 -0.83 -23.73 -46.06
C MET A 1 -0.64 -24.24 -44.64
N THR A 2 -1.07 -23.41 -43.66
CA THR A 2 -1.59 -23.76 -42.31
C THR A 2 -0.65 -24.45 -41.29
N THR A 3 -0.58 -24.14 -39.99
CA THR A 3 -1.12 -23.10 -39.07
C THR A 3 -0.46 -23.38 -37.70
N LEU A 4 0.11 -22.37 -37.01
CA LEU A 4 -0.37 -21.70 -35.78
C LEU A 4 -0.17 -22.37 -34.40
N LEU A 5 0.59 -21.63 -33.58
CA LEU A 5 0.35 -21.20 -32.18
C LEU A 5 0.69 -22.15 -31.01
N ARG A 6 1.78 -21.80 -30.31
CA ARG A 6 2.07 -22.17 -28.92
C ARG A 6 1.07 -21.51 -27.98
N LYS A 7 0.50 -22.31 -27.07
CA LYS A 7 -0.40 -21.90 -25.98
C LYS A 7 0.30 -20.93 -25.02
N MET A 8 -0.31 -19.77 -24.79
CA MET A 8 0.06 -18.84 -23.72
C MET A 8 -0.83 -19.08 -22.49
N TRP A 9 -0.20 -19.24 -21.34
CA TRP A 9 -0.83 -19.15 -20.02
C TRP A 9 -1.54 -17.80 -19.85
N LYS A 10 -2.79 -17.82 -19.40
CA LYS A 10 -3.50 -16.64 -18.89
C LYS A 10 -3.83 -16.86 -17.43
N ASN A 11 -3.05 -16.24 -16.54
CA ASN A 11 -3.41 -16.03 -15.15
C ASN A 11 -4.39 -14.86 -15.08
N HIS A 12 -5.60 -15.09 -14.58
CA HIS A 12 -6.56 -14.03 -14.26
C HIS A 12 -6.28 -13.51 -12.85
N SER A 13 -5.60 -12.38 -12.72
CA SER A 13 -5.61 -11.60 -11.48
C SER A 13 -6.87 -10.72 -11.46
N LYS A 14 -7.78 -10.97 -10.53
CA LYS A 14 -8.97 -10.15 -10.26
C LYS A 14 -8.92 -9.66 -8.81
N HIS A 15 -8.28 -8.51 -8.57
CA HIS A 15 -8.40 -7.82 -7.28
C HIS A 15 -9.71 -7.01 -7.26
N LYS A 16 -10.56 -7.26 -6.26
CA LYS A 16 -11.81 -6.53 -6.02
C LYS A 16 -11.50 -5.26 -5.21
N LYS A 17 -11.78 -4.08 -5.78
CA LYS A 17 -11.53 -2.77 -5.14
C LYS A 17 -12.60 -2.48 -4.07
N LEU A 18 -12.18 -2.02 -2.90
CA LEU A 18 -13.03 -1.63 -1.77
C LEU A 18 -13.83 -0.36 -2.09
N CYS A 19 -15.06 -0.27 -1.59
CA CYS A 19 -15.97 0.85 -1.81
C CYS A 19 -15.63 2.02 -0.89
N GLU A 20 -15.52 3.21 -1.48
CA GLU A 20 -14.93 4.45 -0.95
C GLU A 20 -15.78 5.15 0.12
N GLU A 21 -17.08 4.89 0.16
CA GLU A 21 -18.08 5.76 0.81
C GLU A 21 -18.20 5.59 2.33
N TRP A 22 -17.80 4.44 2.89
CA TRP A 22 -18.00 4.12 4.31
C TRP A 22 -16.86 4.60 5.23
N ALA A 23 -15.74 5.05 4.68
CA ALA A 23 -14.55 5.46 5.44
C ALA A 23 -14.69 6.82 6.15
N LEU A 24 -15.79 7.54 5.93
CA LEU A 24 -15.96 8.91 6.44
C LEU A 24 -16.74 9.01 7.76
N ALA A 25 -17.47 7.97 8.17
CA ALA A 25 -18.56 8.15 9.13
C ALA A 25 -18.18 8.11 10.64
N GLU A 26 -17.13 7.43 11.09
CA GLU A 26 -17.02 7.16 12.54
C GLU A 26 -15.58 7.36 13.08
N CYS A 27 -15.39 8.45 13.82
CA CYS A 27 -14.14 8.77 14.53
C CYS A 27 -14.46 9.50 15.86
N GLU A 28 -14.80 8.80 16.94
CA GLU A 28 -14.72 9.35 18.30
C GLU A 28 -14.22 8.30 19.31
N GLY A 29 -13.10 8.60 20.00
CA GLY A 29 -12.44 7.76 21.03
C GLY A 29 -11.49 6.71 20.41
N GLU A 30 -10.25 6.48 20.79
CA GLU A 30 -9.45 6.62 22.03
C GLU A 30 -7.96 6.65 21.57
N GLY A 31 -6.89 7.07 22.25
CA GLY A 31 -6.61 7.26 23.67
C GLY A 31 -5.11 7.05 24.00
N TRP A 32 -4.33 6.38 23.13
CA TRP A 32 -2.95 5.90 23.46
C TRP A 32 -1.79 6.41 22.58
N TRP A 33 -2.01 7.38 21.67
CA TRP A 33 -0.97 7.93 20.77
C TRP A 33 -0.67 9.42 21.01
N ARG A 34 -0.95 9.93 22.22
CA ARG A 34 -1.00 11.37 22.53
C ARG A 34 0.39 12.05 22.62
N GLU A 35 1.48 11.33 22.90
CA GLU A 35 2.81 11.95 23.02
C GLU A 35 3.50 12.25 21.67
N ALA A 36 3.02 11.67 20.56
CA ALA A 36 3.41 12.11 19.21
C ALA A 36 2.44 13.16 18.63
N LYS A 37 1.40 13.53 19.38
CA LYS A 37 0.22 14.29 18.93
C LYS A 37 0.05 15.61 19.68
N GLU A 38 1.14 16.28 20.05
CA GLU A 38 1.12 17.74 20.19
C GLU A 38 1.12 18.34 18.79
N GLY A 39 -0.10 18.44 18.25
CA GLY A 39 -0.39 18.90 16.90
C GLY A 39 -1.08 17.81 16.10
N ARG A 40 -2.31 18.04 15.67
CA ARG A 40 -2.89 17.32 14.53
C ARG A 40 -1.99 17.64 13.33
N GLY A 41 -1.01 16.79 13.11
CA GLY A 41 0.30 17.13 12.55
C GLY A 41 0.34 17.09 11.03
N CYS A 42 -0.38 18.01 10.40
CA CYS A 42 -0.08 18.39 9.04
C CYS A 42 1.43 18.71 8.94
N THR A 43 2.15 17.93 8.14
CA THR A 43 3.59 18.07 8.01
C THR A 43 3.91 18.90 6.77
N GLU A 44 4.47 20.09 6.95
CA GLU A 44 4.86 20.93 5.81
C GLU A 44 6.05 20.33 5.06
N VAL A 45 5.87 20.08 3.76
CA VAL A 45 6.87 19.59 2.82
C VAL A 45 6.75 20.34 1.49
N ARG A 46 7.64 20.04 0.53
CA ARG A 46 7.52 20.56 -0.84
C ARG A 46 7.17 19.46 -1.82
N TYR A 47 6.18 19.67 -2.67
CA TYR A 47 5.81 18.70 -3.70
C TYR A 47 6.67 18.90 -4.96
N ALA A 48 7.40 17.86 -5.34
CA ALA A 48 8.24 17.86 -6.54
C ALA A 48 7.49 17.37 -7.79
N GLY A 49 6.29 16.84 -7.63
CA GLY A 49 5.46 16.32 -8.71
C GLY A 49 5.35 14.80 -8.69
N ALA A 50 4.89 14.27 -9.81
CA ALA A 50 4.64 12.86 -10.02
C ALA A 50 5.41 12.33 -11.23
N ALA A 51 5.74 11.04 -11.21
CA ALA A 51 6.35 10.34 -12.33
C ALA A 51 5.83 8.91 -12.47
N PRO A 52 5.78 8.36 -13.69
CA PRO A 52 5.38 6.98 -13.91
C PRO A 52 6.40 5.99 -13.33
N VAL A 53 5.92 4.84 -12.89
CA VAL A 53 6.71 3.74 -12.34
C VAL A 53 6.30 2.45 -13.03
N GLU A 54 7.26 1.75 -13.65
CA GLU A 54 6.98 0.52 -14.41
C GLU A 54 6.46 -0.64 -13.55
N ARG A 55 6.81 -0.69 -12.26
CA ARG A 55 6.44 -1.81 -11.38
C ARG A 55 6.06 -1.32 -9.98
N ALA A 56 4.87 -1.70 -9.52
CA ALA A 56 4.49 -1.54 -8.11
C ALA A 56 5.52 -2.16 -7.16
N ALA A 57 5.63 -1.59 -5.96
CA ALA A 57 6.42 -2.16 -4.86
C ALA A 57 7.89 -2.49 -5.20
N SER A 58 8.51 -1.73 -6.11
CA SER A 58 9.90 -1.91 -6.51
C SER A 58 10.76 -0.72 -6.05
N ALA A 59 11.67 -0.95 -5.11
CA ALA A 59 12.58 0.09 -4.63
C ALA A 59 13.47 0.66 -5.76
N PRO A 60 14.10 -0.15 -6.64
CA PRO A 60 14.90 0.38 -7.74
C PRO A 60 14.08 1.18 -8.76
N ALA A 61 12.87 0.72 -9.11
CA ALA A 61 12.00 1.43 -10.05
C ALA A 61 11.51 2.77 -9.46
N THR A 62 11.17 2.77 -8.17
CA THR A 62 10.78 3.98 -7.44
C THR A 62 11.93 4.99 -7.41
N ALA A 63 13.16 4.56 -7.12
CA ALA A 63 14.33 5.43 -7.09
C ALA A 63 14.62 6.07 -8.47
N LEU A 64 14.43 5.32 -9.56
CA LEU A 64 14.53 5.85 -10.92
C LEU A 64 13.48 6.94 -11.19
N ALA A 65 12.22 6.67 -10.84
CA ALA A 65 11.13 7.62 -11.04
C ALA A 65 11.27 8.87 -10.17
N VAL A 66 11.73 8.73 -8.92
CA VAL A 66 12.07 9.85 -8.03
C VAL A 66 13.13 10.74 -8.66
N ARG A 67 14.21 10.16 -9.20
CA ARG A 67 15.25 10.92 -9.89
C ARG A 67 14.69 11.68 -11.10
N SER A 68 13.83 11.04 -11.88
CA SER A 68 13.17 11.66 -13.03
C SER A 68 12.30 12.86 -12.61
N ALA A 69 11.43 12.70 -11.61
CA ALA A 69 10.58 13.77 -11.10
C ALA A 69 11.39 14.98 -10.60
N LEU A 70 12.43 14.73 -9.81
CA LEU A 70 13.32 15.78 -9.30
C LEU A 70 14.09 16.48 -10.42
N HIS A 71 14.54 15.75 -11.44
CA HIS A 71 15.20 16.32 -12.61
C HIS A 71 14.24 17.23 -13.39
N THR A 72 13.04 16.75 -13.70
CA THR A 72 12.01 17.53 -14.40
C THR A 72 11.66 18.82 -13.64
N ALA A 73 11.49 18.74 -12.31
CA ALA A 73 11.21 19.93 -11.49
C ALA A 73 12.36 20.96 -11.55
N LYS A 74 13.61 20.50 -11.58
CA LYS A 74 14.79 21.37 -11.75
C LYS A 74 14.87 21.98 -13.14
N THR A 75 14.64 21.19 -14.19
CA THR A 75 14.69 21.65 -15.60
C THR A 75 13.63 22.72 -15.88
N LEU A 76 12.44 22.58 -15.30
CA LEU A 76 11.37 23.57 -15.42
C LEU A 76 11.64 24.87 -14.62
N ASN A 77 12.73 24.92 -13.85
CA ASN A 77 13.10 26.01 -12.94
C ASN A 77 11.92 26.48 -12.06
N LYS A 78 11.01 25.54 -11.73
CA LYS A 78 9.78 25.82 -10.98
C LYS A 78 10.08 25.74 -9.50
N LYS A 79 9.71 26.78 -8.75
CA LYS A 79 9.71 26.73 -7.29
C LYS A 79 8.76 25.62 -6.85
N LEU A 80 9.27 24.65 -6.07
CA LEU A 80 8.45 23.55 -5.58
C LEU A 80 7.32 24.08 -4.70
N GLN A 81 6.11 23.58 -4.95
CA GLN A 81 4.91 23.97 -4.22
C GLN A 81 5.04 23.54 -2.76
N ARG A 82 4.77 24.46 -1.81
CA ARG A 82 4.71 24.14 -0.38
C ARG A 82 3.36 23.50 -0.11
N VAL A 83 3.37 22.35 0.54
CA VAL A 83 2.17 21.58 0.81
C VAL A 83 2.17 21.04 2.23
N ASN A 84 0.96 20.84 2.71
CA ASN A 84 0.59 20.27 3.99
C ASN A 84 0.23 18.80 3.76
N LEU A 85 1.10 17.88 4.20
CA LEU A 85 0.90 16.43 4.07
C LEU A 85 0.34 15.86 5.37
N ASP A 86 -0.85 15.27 5.29
CA ASP A 86 -1.48 14.51 6.36
C ASP A 86 -1.51 13.01 6.00
N ILE A 87 -1.27 12.16 6.99
CA ILE A 87 -1.20 10.71 6.86
C ILE A 87 -2.12 10.10 7.90
N SER A 88 -3.03 9.24 7.46
CA SER A 88 -3.96 8.53 8.34
C SER A 88 -4.25 7.14 7.79
N ALA A 89 -4.97 6.32 8.57
CA ALA A 89 -5.49 5.04 8.09
C ALA A 89 -6.41 5.17 6.85
N LYS A 90 -6.91 6.37 6.52
CA LYS A 90 -7.67 6.60 5.28
C LYS A 90 -6.75 6.73 4.05
N GLY A 91 -5.50 7.14 4.24
CA GLY A 91 -4.53 7.39 3.19
C GLY A 91 -3.73 8.67 3.42
N ILE A 92 -3.30 9.29 2.33
CA ILE A 92 -2.62 10.59 2.36
C ILE A 92 -3.53 11.69 1.81
N LEU A 93 -3.51 12.83 2.49
CA LEU A 93 -4.15 14.07 2.04
C LEU A 93 -3.08 15.15 1.92
N VAL A 94 -3.04 15.82 0.78
CA VAL A 94 -2.06 16.87 0.49
C VAL A 94 -2.82 18.13 0.13
N ASN A 95 -2.62 19.18 0.92
CA ASN A 95 -3.24 20.48 0.69
C ASN A 95 -2.17 21.53 0.40
N ASP A 96 -2.50 22.56 -0.37
CA ASP A 96 -1.61 23.69 -0.56
C ASP A 96 -1.37 24.38 0.79
N ALA A 97 -0.12 24.75 1.09
CA ALA A 97 0.21 25.33 2.39
C ALA A 97 -0.38 26.72 2.62
N GLU A 98 -0.72 27.45 1.55
CA GLU A 98 -1.25 28.81 1.61
C GLU A 98 -2.77 28.81 1.43
N SER A 99 -3.29 28.22 0.35
CA SER A 99 -4.74 28.23 0.07
C SER A 99 -5.53 27.18 0.86
N GLN A 100 -4.86 26.18 1.45
CA GLN A 100 -5.47 24.99 2.05
C GLN A 100 -6.35 24.17 1.08
N GLU A 101 -6.27 24.44 -0.22
CA GLU A 101 -6.99 23.67 -1.23
C GLU A 101 -6.37 22.28 -1.40
N ASN A 102 -7.20 21.29 -1.72
CA ASN A 102 -6.71 19.94 -1.94
C ASN A 102 -5.89 19.86 -3.24
N VAL A 103 -4.66 19.37 -3.13
CA VAL A 103 -3.71 19.17 -4.23
C VAL A 103 -3.70 17.70 -4.67
N LEU A 104 -3.77 16.79 -3.71
CA LEU A 104 -3.74 15.34 -3.94
C LEU A 104 -4.45 14.63 -2.78
N SER A 105 -5.17 13.57 -3.10
CA SER A 105 -5.74 12.64 -2.13
C SER A 105 -5.55 11.23 -2.65
N VAL A 106 -4.90 10.37 -1.86
CA VAL A 106 -4.66 8.97 -2.23
C VAL A 106 -5.08 8.07 -1.08
N SER A 107 -6.08 7.23 -1.32
CA SER A 107 -6.56 6.25 -0.35
C SER A 107 -5.45 5.25 0.02
N ILE A 108 -5.42 4.84 1.29
CA ILE A 108 -4.48 3.82 1.80
C ILE A 108 -4.49 2.55 0.94
N TYR A 109 -5.65 2.16 0.40
CA TYR A 109 -5.82 0.96 -0.42
C TYR A 109 -5.22 1.08 -1.82
N ARG A 110 -4.97 2.31 -2.27
CA ARG A 110 -4.32 2.60 -3.55
C ARG A 110 -2.82 2.76 -3.37
N ILE A 111 -2.32 3.04 -2.17
CA ILE A 111 -0.88 3.15 -1.96
C ILE A 111 -0.29 1.73 -1.95
N SER A 112 0.62 1.48 -2.89
CA SER A 112 1.27 0.18 -3.05
C SER A 112 2.64 0.10 -2.39
N TYR A 113 3.28 1.25 -2.21
CA TYR A 113 4.63 1.35 -1.66
C TYR A 113 4.91 2.75 -1.17
N CYS A 114 5.81 2.88 -0.19
CA CYS A 114 6.40 4.17 0.16
C CYS A 114 7.87 3.99 0.52
N SER A 115 8.64 5.06 0.42
CA SER A 115 10.05 5.04 0.80
C SER A 115 10.55 6.41 1.25
N ALA A 116 11.50 6.37 2.19
CA ALA A 116 12.46 7.46 2.33
C ALA A 116 13.62 7.15 1.37
N ASP A 117 13.84 8.00 0.37
CA ASP A 117 14.77 7.70 -0.72
C ASP A 117 16.20 7.54 -0.21
N ALA A 118 16.88 6.50 -0.70
CA ALA A 118 18.24 6.17 -0.27
C ALA A 118 19.27 7.17 -0.83
N ALA A 119 19.11 7.55 -2.10
CA ALA A 119 20.02 8.47 -2.78
C ALA A 119 19.76 9.94 -2.40
N ASN A 120 18.51 10.30 -2.16
CA ASN A 120 18.06 11.64 -1.79
C ASN A 120 17.47 11.60 -0.39
N ALA A 121 18.34 11.71 0.61
CA ALA A 121 18.00 11.52 2.02
C ALA A 121 16.82 12.36 2.57
N ARG A 122 16.45 13.45 1.91
CA ARG A 122 15.34 14.35 2.28
C ARG A 122 14.04 14.04 1.53
N VAL A 123 14.02 13.03 0.68
CA VAL A 123 12.86 12.72 -0.15
C VAL A 123 12.05 11.61 0.49
N PHE A 124 10.75 11.85 0.56
CA PHE A 124 9.73 10.87 0.88
C PHE A 124 8.91 10.63 -0.40
N ALA A 125 8.72 9.37 -0.76
CA ALA A 125 8.04 8.95 -1.98
C ALA A 125 6.87 8.03 -1.65
N VAL A 126 5.74 8.24 -2.31
CA VAL A 126 4.52 7.42 -2.17
C VAL A 126 4.12 6.93 -3.54
N VAL A 127 4.02 5.61 -3.71
CA VAL A 127 3.64 4.99 -4.98
C VAL A 127 2.17 4.63 -4.95
N GLU A 128 1.41 5.32 -5.77
CA GLU A 128 0.02 5.02 -6.06
C GLU A 128 -0.07 3.87 -7.10
N GLY A 129 -0.87 2.88 -6.75
CA GLY A 129 -1.24 1.74 -7.57
C GLY A 129 -2.11 2.12 -8.77
N LYS A 130 -2.41 1.13 -9.61
CA LYS A 130 -3.11 1.28 -10.90
C LYS A 130 -4.30 2.26 -10.82
N SER A 131 -4.18 3.37 -11.56
CA SER A 131 -5.26 4.33 -11.77
C SER A 131 -6.47 3.64 -12.42
N LEU A 132 -7.68 4.14 -12.14
CA LEU A 132 -8.93 3.60 -12.70
C LEU A 132 -9.02 3.78 -14.23
N SER A 133 -8.14 4.58 -14.84
CA SER A 133 -8.14 4.94 -16.27
C SER A 133 -7.58 3.86 -17.22
N GLY A 134 -7.29 2.64 -16.74
CA GLY A 134 -6.95 1.50 -17.60
C GLY A 134 -5.49 1.42 -18.06
N GLU A 135 -4.69 2.48 -17.90
CA GLU A 135 -3.24 2.39 -18.04
C GLU A 135 -2.64 1.61 -16.87
N GLU A 136 -1.81 0.60 -17.15
CA GLU A 136 -1.08 -0.18 -16.14
C GLU A 136 0.09 0.61 -15.54
N ASN A 137 -0.08 1.91 -15.35
CA ASN A 137 1.01 2.77 -14.92
C ASN A 137 0.83 3.10 -13.44
N HIS A 138 1.82 2.70 -12.64
CA HIS A 138 1.94 3.16 -11.27
C HIS A 138 2.51 4.57 -11.29
N VAL A 139 2.19 5.37 -10.27
CA VAL A 139 2.67 6.74 -10.19
C VAL A 139 3.34 6.94 -8.85
N VAL A 140 4.54 7.52 -8.84
CA VAL A 140 5.18 7.98 -7.62
C VAL A 140 4.90 9.46 -7.42
N HIS A 141 4.44 9.82 -6.21
CA HIS A 141 4.37 11.18 -5.72
C HIS A 141 5.60 11.48 -4.88
N VAL A 142 6.30 12.58 -5.21
CA VAL A 142 7.61 12.89 -4.63
C VAL A 142 7.53 14.13 -3.75
N PHE A 143 7.86 13.97 -2.47
CA PHE A 143 7.85 15.02 -1.46
C PHE A 143 9.28 15.30 -0.97
N VAL A 144 9.69 16.56 -1.01
CA VAL A 144 10.99 17.04 -0.52
C VAL A 144 10.81 17.64 0.87
N CYS A 145 11.37 16.97 1.86
CA CYS A 145 11.33 17.36 3.26
C CYS A 145 12.40 18.39 3.60
N ALA A 146 12.24 19.08 4.74
CA ALA A 146 13.26 19.97 5.27
C ALA A 146 14.50 19.19 5.75
N ARG A 147 14.31 18.01 6.36
CA ARG A 147 15.38 17.20 6.98
C ARG A 147 15.23 15.71 6.66
N ARG A 148 16.35 14.97 6.69
CA ARG A 148 16.33 13.49 6.53
C ARG A 148 15.46 12.78 7.56
N LYS A 149 15.49 13.25 8.82
CA LYS A 149 14.68 12.68 9.91
C LYS A 149 13.18 12.81 9.61
N GLN A 150 12.76 13.91 8.98
CA GLN A 150 11.36 14.13 8.60
C GLN A 150 10.91 13.14 7.52
N ALA A 151 11.71 12.93 6.47
CA ALA A 151 11.39 11.95 5.42
C ALA A 151 11.24 10.52 5.97
N ARG A 152 12.13 10.12 6.88
CA ARG A 152 12.04 8.83 7.58
C ARG A 152 10.81 8.73 8.48
N ALA A 153 10.50 9.80 9.22
CA ALA A 153 9.32 9.85 10.09
C ALA A 153 8.02 9.72 9.29
N LEU A 154 7.93 10.37 8.12
CA LEU A 154 6.77 10.24 7.22
C LEU A 154 6.60 8.81 6.69
N ALA A 155 7.71 8.15 6.31
CA ALA A 155 7.66 6.74 5.87
C ALA A 155 7.18 5.81 6.99
N LEU A 156 7.66 6.01 8.22
CA LEU A 156 7.19 5.25 9.39
C LEU A 156 5.73 5.54 9.73
N SER A 157 5.32 6.81 9.65
CA SER A 157 3.92 7.22 9.87
C SER A 157 2.99 6.52 8.88
N LEU A 158 3.36 6.46 7.59
CA LEU A 158 2.56 5.76 6.59
C LEU A 158 2.56 4.24 6.80
N ALA A 159 3.68 3.65 7.25
CA ALA A 159 3.72 2.24 7.63
C ALA A 159 2.78 1.92 8.81
N HIS A 160 2.70 2.78 9.82
CA HIS A 160 1.73 2.64 10.91
C HIS A 160 0.30 2.80 10.39
N ALA A 161 0.03 3.79 9.54
CA ALA A 161 -1.29 3.95 8.93
C ALA A 161 -1.75 2.72 8.14
N PHE A 162 -0.82 2.02 7.46
CA PHE A 162 -1.13 0.73 6.82
C PHE A 162 -1.56 -0.33 7.83
N ASN A 163 -0.83 -0.44 8.94
CA ASN A 163 -1.16 -1.38 10.01
C ASN A 163 -2.54 -1.05 10.63
N ASP A 164 -2.81 0.21 10.93
CA ASP A 164 -4.08 0.65 11.53
C ASP A 164 -5.27 0.38 10.59
N ALA A 165 -5.10 0.67 9.29
CA ALA A 165 -6.09 0.36 8.28
C ALA A 165 -6.35 -1.14 8.16
N TYR A 166 -5.29 -1.96 8.23
CA TYR A 166 -5.39 -3.42 8.18
C TYR A 166 -6.13 -3.98 9.40
N GLN A 167 -5.80 -3.52 10.61
CA GLN A 167 -6.49 -3.94 11.84
C GLN A 167 -7.97 -3.58 11.82
N THR A 168 -8.30 -2.37 11.34
CA THR A 168 -9.69 -1.92 11.17
C THR A 168 -10.45 -2.82 10.20
N TRP A 169 -9.81 -3.19 9.08
CA TRP A 169 -10.40 -4.10 8.10
C TRP A 169 -10.63 -5.50 8.69
N GLN A 170 -9.67 -6.05 9.45
CA GLN A 170 -9.83 -7.35 10.12
C GLN A 170 -10.98 -7.36 11.13
N ALA A 171 -11.12 -6.28 11.92
CA ALA A 171 -12.23 -6.15 12.88
C ALA A 171 -13.59 -6.13 12.19
N ASN A 172 -13.69 -5.43 11.05
CA ASN A 172 -14.91 -5.36 10.25
C ASN A 172 -15.25 -6.71 9.60
N GLU A 173 -14.26 -7.46 9.11
CA GLU A 173 -14.50 -8.83 8.64
C GLU A 173 -14.99 -9.74 9.78
N ALA A 174 -14.33 -9.71 10.93
CA ALA A 174 -14.71 -10.52 12.09
C ALA A 174 -16.13 -10.19 12.62
N ALA A 175 -16.54 -8.92 12.58
CA ALA A 175 -17.88 -8.49 12.93
C ALA A 175 -18.93 -9.03 11.94
N SER A 176 -18.60 -9.06 10.64
CA SER A 176 -19.49 -9.59 9.60
C SER A 176 -19.77 -11.09 9.73
N PHE A 177 -18.92 -11.87 10.40
CA PHE A 177 -19.14 -13.30 10.65
C PHE A 177 -20.06 -13.59 11.85
N LYS A 178 -20.26 -12.62 12.76
CA LYS A 178 -21.09 -12.79 13.96
C LYS A 178 -22.56 -12.41 13.75
N SER A 179 -22.87 -11.62 12.73
CA SER A 179 -24.24 -11.31 12.30
C SER A 179 -24.71 -12.33 11.25
N GLY A 180 -25.42 -13.37 11.68
CA GLY A 180 -25.88 -14.47 10.84
C GLY A 180 -26.54 -14.04 9.53
N GLY A 181 -25.97 -14.49 8.42
CA GLY A 181 -26.48 -14.30 7.07
C GLY A 181 -25.40 -14.69 6.07
N GLU A 182 -25.54 -15.87 5.47
CA GLU A 182 -24.58 -16.47 4.55
C GLU A 182 -24.01 -15.47 3.54
N ARG A 183 -22.70 -15.22 3.64
CA ARG A 183 -21.89 -14.86 2.49
C ARG A 183 -20.67 -15.78 2.46
N LEU A 184 -20.61 -16.53 1.36
CA LEU A 184 -19.58 -17.49 0.99
C LEU A 184 -18.17 -16.97 1.30
N VAL A 185 -17.52 -17.68 2.22
CA VAL A 185 -16.13 -17.57 2.61
C VAL A 185 -15.22 -17.77 1.40
N THR A 186 -14.18 -16.94 1.24
CA THR A 186 -13.13 -17.22 0.24
C THR A 186 -12.24 -18.36 0.75
N PRO A 187 -12.06 -19.47 0.00
CA PRO A 187 -11.43 -20.70 0.54
C PRO A 187 -9.92 -20.68 0.86
N TRP A 188 -9.22 -19.55 0.78
CA TRP A 188 -7.75 -19.56 0.67
C TRP A 188 -6.96 -19.04 1.88
N VAL A 189 -7.60 -18.80 3.01
CA VAL A 189 -6.88 -18.55 4.27
C VAL A 189 -7.48 -19.44 5.35
N HIS A 190 -7.14 -20.72 5.28
CA HIS A 190 -7.22 -21.60 6.45
C HIS A 190 -5.84 -21.54 7.11
N PHE A 191 -5.75 -20.93 8.29
CA PHE A 191 -4.66 -21.26 9.20
C PHE A 191 -5.04 -22.59 9.86
N PRO A 192 -4.21 -23.63 9.79
CA PRO A 192 -4.45 -24.83 10.57
C PRO A 192 -4.38 -24.44 12.05
N ASP A 193 -5.44 -24.78 12.78
CA ASP A 193 -5.49 -24.66 14.23
C ASP A 193 -4.58 -25.77 14.79
N GLU A 194 -3.37 -25.41 15.23
CA GLU A 194 -2.50 -26.31 15.99
C GLU A 194 -3.16 -26.55 17.35
N SER A 195 -3.99 -27.58 17.39
CA SER A 195 -4.51 -28.17 18.63
C SER A 195 -3.67 -29.41 18.94
N ASP A 196 -2.86 -29.28 19.98
CA ASP A 196 -2.13 -30.37 20.62
C ASP A 196 -3.13 -31.38 21.21
N GLU A 197 -3.53 -32.39 20.44
CA GLU A 197 -4.03 -33.65 20.99
C GLU A 197 -3.21 -34.81 20.43
N GLU A 198 -2.21 -35.22 21.21
CA GLU A 198 -1.58 -36.52 21.08
C GLU A 198 -2.65 -37.62 21.29
N THR A 199 -2.97 -38.35 20.23
CA THR A 199 -3.50 -39.71 20.37
C THR A 199 -2.74 -40.64 19.44
N GLU A 200 -1.97 -41.52 20.06
CA GLU A 200 -1.39 -42.72 19.46
C GLU A 200 -2.49 -43.56 18.80
N ASN A 201 -2.29 -43.94 17.53
CA ASN A 201 -2.61 -45.29 17.09
C ASN A 201 -1.84 -45.66 15.82
N GLU A 202 -1.02 -46.70 15.98
CA GLU A 202 -0.16 -47.29 14.97
C GLU A 202 -0.96 -48.10 13.93
N GLN A 203 -0.72 -47.89 12.63
CA GLN A 203 -0.92 -48.93 11.61
C GLN A 203 -0.12 -48.63 10.32
N TRP A 204 1.22 -48.62 10.41
CA TRP A 204 2.06 -48.59 9.20
C TRP A 204 2.29 -50.00 8.68
N ASN A 205 1.57 -50.39 7.63
CA ASN A 205 1.98 -51.51 6.79
C ASN A 205 1.42 -51.45 5.37
N THR A 206 2.17 -50.84 4.44
CA THR A 206 2.44 -51.42 3.09
C THR A 206 3.53 -50.60 2.37
N PRO A 207 4.55 -51.22 1.75
CA PRO A 207 5.62 -50.50 1.06
C PRO A 207 5.17 -49.99 -0.32
N ALA A 208 5.68 -48.81 -0.71
CA ALA A 208 5.46 -48.20 -2.02
C ALA A 208 6.16 -48.99 -3.15
N PRO A 209 5.56 -49.10 -4.36
CA PRO A 209 6.23 -49.73 -5.49
C PRO A 209 7.34 -48.84 -6.05
N LEU A 210 8.51 -49.46 -6.26
CA LEU A 210 9.67 -48.89 -6.95
C LEU A 210 9.33 -48.55 -8.42
N VAL A 211 9.57 -47.30 -8.81
CA VAL A 211 9.57 -46.88 -10.22
C VAL A 211 10.98 -47.09 -10.78
N THR A 212 11.13 -48.05 -11.70
CA THR A 212 12.34 -48.26 -12.50
C THR A 212 12.38 -47.30 -13.67
N PHE A 213 13.52 -46.62 -13.87
CA PHE A 213 13.80 -45.81 -15.04
C PHE A 213 14.30 -46.69 -16.19
N ALA A 214 13.79 -46.43 -17.40
CA ALA A 214 14.40 -46.81 -18.69
C ALA A 214 14.52 -45.55 -19.54
#